data_AF-J9D0R2-F1
#
_entry.id   AF-J9D0R2-F1
#
_cell.length_a   1.000
_cell.length_b   1.000
_cell.length_c   1.000
_cell.angle_alpha   90.00
_cell.angle_beta   90.00
_cell.angle_gamma   90.00
#
_symmetry.space_group_name_H-M   'P 1'
#
loop_
_entity.id
_entity.type
_entity.pdbx_description
1 polymer ?
#
loop_
_entity_poly.entity_id
_entity_poly.type
_entity_poly.pdbx_seq_one_letter_code
_entity_poly.pdbx_strand_id
1 'polypeptide(L)'
;MFLHLLNLMSVRLTIQDTKEQRIRKIDLEITQCQNEINSNLRKIERLNKFNCSPNRYYNSKLKIENEIIVLNARKSELQKYHVVKYFVDFGENLYVDICRIESQIDQRKSDYNAIEKSYNESVSNRDSYIRQNDSLKRLIKTLETEKASLK
;
A
#
# COMPACT_ATOMS: atom_id res chain seq x y z
N MET A 1 -17.53 50.72 -42.78
CA MET A 1 -16.90 50.88 -41.44
C MET A 1 -17.65 50.18 -40.32
N PHE A 2 -18.98 50.39 -40.19
CA PHE A 2 -19.78 49.82 -39.09
C PHE A 2 -19.80 48.28 -39.05
N LEU A 3 -19.92 47.62 -40.21
CA LEU A 3 -19.88 46.14 -40.34
C LEU A 3 -18.53 45.53 -39.92
N HIS A 4 -17.41 46.22 -40.18
CA HIS A 4 -16.09 45.73 -39.76
C HIS A 4 -15.89 45.85 -38.25
N LEU A 5 -16.39 46.92 -37.64
CA LEU A 5 -16.41 47.08 -36.18
C LEU A 5 -17.27 46.01 -35.51
N LEU A 6 -18.45 45.72 -36.06
CA LEU A 6 -19.30 44.62 -35.58
C LEU A 6 -18.59 43.27 -35.67
N ASN A 7 -17.96 42.94 -36.80
CA ASN A 7 -17.22 41.68 -36.94
C ASN A 7 -16.03 41.57 -35.98
N LEU A 8 -15.29 42.65 -35.76
CA LEU A 8 -14.18 42.69 -34.78
C LEU A 8 -14.68 42.49 -33.34
N MET A 9 -15.82 43.09 -33.00
CA MET A 9 -16.46 42.93 -31.69
C MET A 9 -16.95 41.50 -31.50
N SER A 10 -17.61 40.91 -32.51
CA SER A 10 -18.06 39.51 -32.48
C SER A 10 -16.90 38.54 -32.31
N VAL A 11 -15.80 38.72 -33.03
CA VAL A 11 -14.59 37.87 -32.88
C VAL A 11 -13.99 37.99 -31.48
N ARG A 12 -13.92 39.20 -30.92
CA ARG A 12 -13.42 39.42 -29.55
C ARG A 12 -14.31 38.78 -28.49
N LEU A 13 -15.64 38.90 -28.64
CA LEU A 13 -16.62 38.24 -27.77
C LEU A 13 -16.44 36.72 -27.78
N THR A 14 -16.35 36.09 -28.96
CA THR A 14 -16.13 34.65 -29.07
C THR A 14 -14.80 34.19 -28.46
N ILE A 15 -13.72 34.97 -28.63
CA ILE A 15 -12.43 34.69 -28.00
C ILE A 15 -12.51 34.78 -26.48
N GLN A 16 -13.29 35.73 -25.95
CA GLN A 16 -13.48 35.89 -24.52
C GLN A 16 -14.32 34.76 -23.93
N ASP A 17 -15.43 34.39 -24.58
CA ASP A 17 -16.28 33.28 -24.17
C ASP A 17 -15.52 31.95 -24.17
N THR A 18 -14.69 31.69 -25.17
CA THR A 18 -13.88 30.45 -25.24
C THR A 18 -12.82 30.40 -24.14
N LYS A 19 -12.15 31.51 -23.83
CA LYS A 19 -11.22 31.61 -22.69
C LYS A 19 -11.94 31.34 -21.37
N GLU A 20 -13.11 31.93 -21.17
CA GLU A 20 -13.87 31.75 -19.92
C GLU A 20 -14.36 30.31 -19.75
N GLN A 21 -14.82 29.66 -20.83
CA GLN A 21 -15.15 28.24 -20.83
C GLN A 21 -13.95 27.37 -20.45
N ARG A 22 -12.76 27.65 -21.00
CA ARG A 22 -11.55 26.89 -20.64
C ARG A 22 -11.15 27.10 -19.19
N ILE A 23 -11.24 28.33 -18.68
CA ILE A 23 -10.97 28.62 -17.26
C ILE A 23 -11.90 27.81 -16.34
N ARG A 24 -13.21 27.76 -16.63
CA ARG A 24 -14.17 26.96 -15.85
C ARG A 24 -13.83 25.46 -15.89
N LYS A 25 -13.41 24.94 -17.04
CA LYS A 25 -12.98 23.55 -17.18
C LYS A 25 -11.73 23.26 -16.35
N ILE A 26 -10.75 24.16 -16.38
CA ILE A 26 -9.53 24.05 -15.55
C ILE A 26 -9.89 24.01 -14.07
N ASP A 27 -10.81 24.86 -13.61
CA ASP A 27 -11.23 24.87 -12.20
C ASP A 27 -11.88 23.55 -11.76
N LEU A 28 -12.69 22.94 -12.64
CA LEU A 28 -13.26 21.63 -12.39
C LEU A 28 -12.17 20.55 -12.32
N GLU A 29 -11.21 20.54 -13.25
CA GLU A 29 -10.09 19.60 -13.27
C GLU A 29 -9.21 19.72 -12.02
N ILE A 30 -8.90 20.94 -11.58
CA ILE A 30 -8.17 21.19 -10.32
C ILE A 30 -8.93 20.63 -9.12
N THR A 31 -10.24 20.89 -9.05
CA THR A 31 -11.10 20.39 -7.96
C THR A 31 -11.11 18.87 -7.91
N GLN A 32 -11.20 18.21 -9.07
CA GLN A 32 -11.12 16.75 -9.17
C GLN A 32 -9.77 16.22 -8.69
N CYS A 33 -8.66 16.82 -9.14
CA CYS A 33 -7.32 16.45 -8.69
C CYS A 33 -7.16 16.59 -7.16
N GLN A 34 -7.67 17.68 -6.57
CA GLN A 34 -7.63 17.89 -5.11
C GLN A 34 -8.43 16.82 -4.36
N ASN A 35 -9.61 16.44 -4.87
CA ASN A 35 -10.41 15.38 -4.29
C ASN A 35 -9.70 14.02 -4.34
N GLU A 36 -9.03 13.71 -5.44
CA GLU A 36 -8.22 12.49 -5.57
C GLU A 36 -7.03 12.48 -4.60
N ILE A 37 -6.31 13.61 -4.47
CA ILE A 37 -5.23 13.76 -3.50
C ILE A 37 -5.75 13.47 -2.08
N ASN A 38 -6.88 14.06 -1.71
CA ASN A 38 -7.49 13.86 -0.39
C ASN A 38 -7.90 12.40 -0.16
N SER A 39 -8.46 11.74 -1.17
CA SER A 39 -8.78 10.30 -1.12
C SER A 39 -7.53 9.45 -0.88
N ASN A 40 -6.46 9.73 -1.61
CA ASN A 40 -5.18 9.03 -1.48
C ASN A 40 -4.50 9.28 -0.13
N LEU A 41 -4.58 10.51 0.41
CA LEU A 41 -4.07 10.83 1.75
C LEU A 41 -4.76 10.00 2.83
N ARG A 42 -6.09 9.85 2.76
CA ARG A 42 -6.84 8.99 3.70
C ARG A 42 -6.42 7.51 3.57
N LYS A 43 -6.16 7.03 2.36
CA LYS A 43 -5.65 5.66 2.14
C LYS A 43 -4.25 5.48 2.75
N ILE A 44 -3.35 6.44 2.54
CA ILE A 44 -1.99 6.45 3.12
C ILE A 44 -2.06 6.42 4.65
N GLU A 45 -2.92 7.25 5.26
CA GLU A 45 -3.09 7.30 6.71
C GLU A 45 -3.56 5.94 7.25
N ARG A 46 -4.55 5.32 6.60
CA ARG A 46 -5.06 4.00 6.96
C ARG A 46 -3.96 2.92 6.84
N LEU A 47 -3.19 2.95 5.77
CA LEU A 47 -2.06 2.04 5.58
C LEU A 47 -1.02 2.21 6.68
N ASN A 48 -0.60 3.44 6.98
CA ASN A 48 0.39 3.73 8.04
C ASN A 48 -0.08 3.26 9.43
N LYS A 49 -1.36 3.44 9.75
CA LYS A 49 -1.90 3.06 11.06
C LYS A 49 -1.98 1.55 11.26
N PHE A 50 -2.31 0.79 10.22
CA PHE A 50 -2.66 -0.63 10.38
C PHE A 50 -1.66 -1.59 9.74
N ASN A 51 -1.30 -1.36 8.48
CA ASN A 51 -0.66 -2.35 7.63
C ASN A 51 0.84 -2.09 7.43
N CYS A 52 1.24 -0.82 7.42
CA CYS A 52 2.63 -0.39 7.29
C CYS A 52 3.26 -0.04 8.65
N SER A 53 2.64 -0.42 9.77
CA SER A 53 3.21 -0.16 11.10
C SER A 53 4.45 -1.03 11.33
N PRO A 54 5.66 -0.44 11.40
CA PRO A 54 6.89 -1.23 11.53
C PRO A 54 6.90 -2.00 12.84
N ASN A 55 6.47 -1.38 13.94
CA ASN A 55 6.40 -2.03 15.25
C ASN A 55 5.48 -3.26 15.22
N ARG A 56 4.30 -3.17 14.58
CA ARG A 56 3.39 -4.30 14.49
C ARG A 56 3.98 -5.43 13.65
N TYR A 57 4.65 -5.09 12.54
CA TYR A 57 5.37 -6.04 11.71
C TYR A 57 6.47 -6.75 12.50
N TYR A 58 7.38 -6.00 13.13
CA TYR A 58 8.49 -6.57 13.91
C TYR A 58 8.01 -7.39 15.09
N ASN A 59 6.97 -6.96 15.81
CA ASN A 59 6.42 -7.74 16.92
C ASN A 59 5.81 -9.07 16.46
N SER A 60 5.12 -9.06 15.32
CA SER A 60 4.53 -10.29 14.76
C SER A 60 5.62 -11.23 14.26
N LYS A 61 6.64 -10.68 13.60
CA LYS A 61 7.83 -11.39 13.15
C LYS A 61 8.55 -12.08 14.31
N LEU A 62 8.91 -11.32 15.34
CA LEU A 62 9.62 -11.81 16.52
C LEU A 62 8.84 -12.91 17.24
N LYS A 63 7.51 -12.77 17.33
CA LYS A 63 6.65 -13.80 17.93
C LYS A 63 6.78 -15.13 17.18
N ILE A 64 6.69 -15.11 15.85
CA ILE A 64 6.80 -16.32 15.03
C ILE A 64 8.21 -16.92 15.11
N GLU A 65 9.25 -16.08 15.07
CA GLU A 65 10.63 -16.53 15.23
C GLU A 65 10.85 -17.25 16.57
N ASN A 66 10.32 -16.68 17.67
CA ASN A 66 10.38 -17.31 18.98
C ASN A 66 9.62 -18.65 19.03
N GLU A 67 8.44 -18.74 18.41
CA GLU A 67 7.69 -19.99 18.32
C GLU A 67 8.48 -21.07 17.54
N ILE A 68 9.15 -20.69 16.45
CA ILE A 68 10.03 -21.59 15.70
C ILE A 68 11.22 -22.05 16.55
N ILE A 69 11.83 -21.15 17.33
CA ILE A 69 12.94 -21.50 18.24
C ILE A 69 12.48 -22.54 19.28
N VAL A 70 11.33 -22.33 19.90
CA VAL A 70 10.77 -23.26 20.89
C VAL A 70 10.47 -24.62 20.27
N LEU A 71 9.88 -24.65 19.06
CA LEU A 71 9.60 -25.88 18.34
C LEU A 71 10.89 -26.64 17.96
N ASN A 72 11.91 -25.92 17.51
CA ASN A 72 13.22 -26.51 17.21
C ASN A 72 13.88 -27.09 18.47
N ALA A 73 13.83 -26.37 19.59
CA ALA A 73 14.35 -26.88 20.86
C ALA A 73 13.65 -28.18 21.27
N ARG A 74 12.31 -28.21 21.22
CA ARG A 74 11.51 -29.42 21.50
C ARG A 74 11.85 -30.57 20.56
N LYS A 75 12.01 -30.30 19.26
CA LYS A 75 12.44 -31.30 18.27
C LYS A 75 13.81 -31.87 18.64
N SER A 76 14.78 -31.02 18.95
CA SER A 76 16.13 -31.43 19.35
C SER A 76 16.13 -32.23 20.66
N GLU A 77 15.22 -31.96 21.59
CA GLU A 77 15.04 -32.77 22.80
C GLU A 77 14.48 -34.16 22.48
N LEU A 78 13.44 -34.25 21.64
CA LEU A 78 12.88 -35.52 21.20
C LEU A 78 13.91 -36.38 20.46
N GLN A 79 14.75 -35.77 19.62
CA GLN A 79 15.81 -36.46 18.89
C GLN A 79 16.88 -37.12 19.79
N LYS A 80 16.95 -36.78 21.08
CA LYS A 80 17.84 -37.43 22.05
C LYS A 80 17.27 -38.76 22.56
N TYR A 81 15.98 -39.02 22.38
CA TYR A 81 15.35 -40.25 22.85
C TYR A 81 15.67 -41.43 21.92
N HIS A 82 15.85 -42.60 22.53
CA HIS A 82 15.85 -43.86 21.81
C HIS A 82 14.42 -44.27 21.47
N VAL A 83 14.14 -44.66 20.22
CA VAL A 83 12.77 -44.93 19.71
C VAL A 83 12.00 -45.92 20.59
N VAL A 84 12.63 -47.04 20.97
CA VAL A 84 11.98 -48.08 21.80
C VAL A 84 11.65 -47.55 23.20
N LYS A 85 12.56 -46.76 23.79
CA LYS A 85 12.36 -46.21 25.14
C LYS A 85 11.24 -45.16 25.12
N TYR A 86 11.22 -44.31 24.10
CA TYR A 86 10.17 -43.32 23.90
C TYR A 86 8.79 -43.97 23.78
N PHE A 87 8.67 -45.03 22.99
CA PHE A 87 7.40 -45.76 22.88
C PHE A 87 6.95 -46.38 24.20
N VAL A 88 7.90 -46.94 24.98
CA VAL A 88 7.59 -47.49 26.31
C VAL A 88 7.14 -46.40 27.29
N ASP A 89 7.81 -45.24 27.30
CA ASP A 89 7.56 -44.17 28.25
C ASP A 89 6.30 -43.36 27.92
N PHE A 90 5.99 -43.16 26.63
CA PHE A 90 4.94 -42.24 26.17
C PHE A 90 3.81 -42.92 25.36
N GLY A 91 3.98 -44.16 24.90
CA GLY A 91 3.00 -44.87 24.07
C GLY A 91 2.88 -44.35 22.63
N GLU A 92 3.71 -43.37 22.24
CA GLU A 92 3.67 -42.71 20.93
C GLU A 92 4.89 -43.07 20.08
N ASN A 93 4.75 -42.90 18.75
CA ASN A 93 5.85 -43.11 17.82
C ASN A 93 6.70 -41.84 17.72
N LEU A 94 7.96 -41.93 18.14
CA LEU A 94 8.91 -40.81 18.14
C LEU A 94 8.99 -40.10 16.78
N TYR A 95 8.99 -40.85 15.68
CA TYR A 95 9.07 -40.25 14.34
C TYR A 95 7.82 -39.43 13.99
N VAL A 96 6.64 -39.89 14.44
CA VAL A 96 5.37 -39.17 14.21
C VAL A 96 5.38 -37.83 14.92
N ASP A 97 5.86 -37.78 16.16
CA ASP A 97 5.94 -36.53 16.93
C ASP A 97 6.97 -35.55 16.36
N ILE A 98 8.12 -36.06 15.91
CA ILE A 98 9.12 -35.25 15.22
C ILE A 98 8.51 -34.65 13.93
N CYS A 99 7.85 -35.47 13.09
CA CYS A 99 7.20 -34.98 11.87
C CYS A 99 6.08 -33.98 12.16
N ARG A 100 5.34 -34.15 13.26
CA ARG A 100 4.32 -33.20 13.69
C ARG A 100 4.94 -31.84 14.04
N ILE A 101 6.06 -31.83 14.75
CA ILE A 101 6.78 -30.59 15.07
C ILE A 101 7.37 -29.95 13.81
N GLU A 102 7.92 -30.73 12.88
CA GLU A 102 8.39 -30.22 11.58
C GLU A 102 7.27 -29.54 10.80
N SER A 103 6.10 -30.17 10.75
CA SER A 103 4.91 -29.59 10.09
C SER A 103 4.50 -28.26 10.74
N GLN A 104 4.58 -28.16 12.07
CA GLN A 104 4.32 -26.91 12.79
C GLN A 104 5.36 -25.84 12.47
N ILE A 105 6.64 -26.19 12.39
CA ILE A 105 7.72 -25.27 12.01
C ILE A 105 7.48 -24.74 10.59
N ASP A 106 7.14 -25.61 9.64
CA ASP A 106 6.91 -25.22 8.26
C ASP A 106 5.67 -24.33 8.11
N GLN A 107 4.61 -24.62 8.86
CA GLN A 107 3.45 -23.72 8.94
C GLN A 107 3.86 -22.34 9.49
N ARG A 108 4.70 -22.27 10.52
CA ARG A 108 5.18 -20.99 11.07
C ARG A 108 6.06 -20.21 10.09
N LYS A 109 6.90 -20.89 9.31
CA LYS A 109 7.65 -20.24 8.22
C LYS A 109 6.71 -19.70 7.13
N SER A 110 5.64 -20.44 6.81
CA SER A 110 4.61 -19.97 5.88
C SER A 110 3.90 -18.73 6.40
N ASP A 111 3.49 -18.74 7.68
CA ASP A 111 2.88 -17.59 8.35
C ASP A 111 3.82 -16.35 8.34
N TYR A 112 5.12 -16.57 8.60
CA TYR A 112 6.15 -15.53 8.50
C TYR A 112 6.18 -14.89 7.10
N ASN A 113 6.28 -15.73 6.06
CA ASN A 113 6.38 -15.25 4.68
C ASN A 113 5.12 -14.49 4.26
N ALA A 114 3.94 -14.92 4.72
CA ALA A 114 2.68 -14.24 4.45
C ALA A 114 2.64 -12.83 5.08
N ILE A 115 3.12 -12.69 6.31
CA ILE A 115 3.22 -11.38 6.99
C ILE A 115 4.19 -10.46 6.26
N GLU A 116 5.37 -10.95 5.89
CA GLU A 116 6.37 -10.17 5.15
C GLU A 116 5.84 -9.69 3.81
N LYS A 117 5.21 -10.58 3.04
CA LYS A 117 4.55 -10.24 1.78
C LYS A 117 3.49 -9.17 1.96
N SER A 118 2.58 -9.34 2.92
CA SER A 118 1.49 -8.39 3.19
C SER A 118 2.00 -7.01 3.60
N TYR A 119 3.05 -6.97 4.43
CA TYR A 119 3.71 -5.71 4.83
C TYR A 119 4.33 -5.01 3.62
N ASN A 120 5.10 -5.73 2.80
CA ASN A 120 5.77 -5.18 1.63
C ASN A 120 4.77 -4.68 0.58
N GLU A 121 3.68 -5.41 0.33
CA GLU A 121 2.59 -4.97 -0.54
C GLU A 121 1.95 -3.68 -0.02
N SER A 122 1.73 -3.58 1.28
CA SER A 122 1.14 -2.38 1.90
C SER A 122 2.06 -1.16 1.78
N VAL A 123 3.37 -1.35 1.97
CA VAL A 123 4.38 -0.29 1.76
C VAL A 123 4.41 0.15 0.29
N SER A 124 4.44 -0.80 -0.64
CA SER A 124 4.40 -0.52 -2.08
C SER A 124 3.15 0.27 -2.48
N ASN A 125 1.98 -0.11 -1.96
CA ASN A 125 0.72 0.59 -2.20
C ASN A 125 0.75 2.03 -1.67
N ARG A 126 1.27 2.23 -0.45
CA ARG A 126 1.45 3.57 0.12
C ARG A 126 2.33 4.44 -0.77
N ASP A 127 3.47 3.91 -1.19
CA ASP A 127 4.43 4.65 -2.02
C ASP A 127 3.85 4.96 -3.41
N SER A 128 2.99 4.07 -3.94
CA SER A 128 2.21 4.31 -5.15
C SER A 128 1.27 5.51 -5.00
N TYR A 129 0.50 5.59 -3.91
CA TYR A 129 -0.38 6.74 -3.64
C TYR A 129 0.40 8.06 -3.47
N ILE A 130 1.60 8.01 -2.88
CA ILE A 130 2.47 9.19 -2.77
C ILE A 130 2.87 9.68 -4.17
N ARG A 131 3.35 8.78 -5.04
CA ARG A 131 3.72 9.12 -6.42
C ARG A 131 2.54 9.67 -7.23
N GLN A 132 1.35 9.09 -7.06
CA GLN A 132 0.13 9.60 -7.69
C GLN A 132 -0.19 11.03 -7.23
N ASN A 133 -0.11 11.29 -5.92
CA ASN A 133 -0.34 12.63 -5.38
C ASN A 133 0.68 13.65 -5.91
N ASP A 134 1.96 13.28 -6.04
CA ASP A 134 2.97 14.16 -6.62
C ASP A 134 2.69 14.46 -8.09
N SER A 135 2.21 13.48 -8.86
CA SER A 135 1.78 13.69 -10.25
C SER A 135 0.60 14.65 -10.33
N LEU A 136 -0.43 14.46 -9.49
CA LEU A 136 -1.61 15.33 -9.43
C LEU A 136 -1.25 16.77 -9.04
N LYS A 137 -0.33 16.95 -8.08
CA LYS A 137 0.17 18.28 -7.70
C LYS A 137 0.88 18.99 -8.86
N ARG A 138 1.68 18.26 -9.66
CA ARG A 138 2.30 18.82 -10.86
C ARG A 138 1.26 19.22 -11.90
N LEU A 139 0.24 18.39 -12.10
CA LEU A 139 -0.86 18.70 -13.02
C LEU A 139 -1.61 19.96 -12.58
N ILE A 140 -1.96 20.09 -11.30
CA ILE A 140 -2.57 21.31 -10.74
C ILE A 140 -1.70 22.53 -11.06
N LYS A 141 -0.39 22.47 -10.82
CA LYS A 141 0.53 23.58 -11.12
C LYS A 141 0.53 23.97 -12.60
N THR A 142 0.52 22.97 -13.50
CA THR A 142 0.41 23.21 -14.95
C THR A 142 -0.90 23.89 -15.30
N LEU A 143 -2.02 23.40 -14.76
CA LEU A 143 -3.35 23.95 -14.96
C LEU A 143 -3.48 25.38 -14.43
N GLU A 144 -2.90 25.68 -13.26
CA GLU A 144 -2.84 27.04 -12.70
C GLU A 144 -2.05 27.99 -13.59
N THR A 145 -0.95 27.50 -14.18
CA THR A 145 -0.12 28.28 -15.12
C THR A 145 -0.90 28.57 -16.41
N GLU A 146 -1.58 27.56 -16.96
CA GLU A 146 -2.45 27.73 -18.13
C GLU A 146 -3.57 28.73 -17.84
N LYS A 147 -4.26 28.58 -16.70
CA LYS A 147 -5.33 29.50 -16.26
C LYS A 147 -4.82 30.93 -16.15
N ALA A 148 -3.60 31.14 -15.64
CA ALA A 148 -3.00 32.46 -15.56
C ALA A 148 -2.71 33.08 -16.94
N SER A 149 -2.35 32.28 -17.94
CA SER A 149 -2.14 32.75 -19.33
C SER A 149 -3.43 33.09 -20.09
N LEU A 150 -4.58 32.56 -19.65
CA LEU A 150 -5.89 32.78 -20.27
C LEU A 150 -6.59 34.05 -19.75
N LYS A 151 -6.20 34.51 -18.56
CA LYS A 151 -6.64 35.79 -17.96
C LYS A 151 -5.95 36.97 -18.65
#